data_AF-A0A515LAF7-F1
#
_entry.id   AF-A0A515LAF7-F1
#
_cell.length_a   1.000
_cell.length_b   1.000
_cell.length_c   1.000
_cell.angle_alpha   90.00
_cell.angle_beta   90.00
_cell.angle_gamma   90.00
#
_symmetry.space_group_name_H-M   'P 1'
#
loop_
_entity.id
_entity.type
_entity.pdbx_description
1 polymer ?
#
loop_
_entity_poly.entity_id
_entity_poly.type
_entity_poly.pdbx_seq_one_letter_code
_entity_poly.pdbx_strand_id
1 'polypeptide(L)'
;MTATSRPIRTARFAIAAAALGALAACTGANERPKADLAASQVTTIGVNAYLWRAALETVSFAPLLQSDSNGGVIVTDWYTNPRDPNERVKMTVSILDRDLRADAVRVAASREVAQGGLWVAAPVQAATVQRLEDIILTKARELRRQAIAG
;
A
#
# COMPACT_ATOMS: atom_id res chain seq x y z
N MET A 1 -100.15 -12.59 28.73
CA MET A 1 -99.38 -11.38 28.38
C MET A 1 -97.99 -11.84 27.95
N THR A 2 -97.70 -12.01 26.65
CA THR A 2 -97.11 -10.98 25.73
C THR A 2 -95.78 -10.44 26.28
N ALA A 3 -94.65 -10.33 25.60
CA ALA A 3 -94.22 -10.44 24.21
C ALA A 3 -92.67 -10.42 24.22
N THR A 4 -91.97 -11.10 23.31
CA THR A 4 -91.21 -10.49 22.17
C THR A 4 -90.15 -9.42 22.54
N SER A 5 -88.87 -9.69 22.27
CA SER A 5 -88.06 -8.99 21.23
C SER A 5 -86.54 -9.17 21.41
N ARG A 6 -85.87 -9.57 20.32
CA ARG A 6 -84.43 -9.35 19.99
C ARG A 6 -84.29 -7.91 19.43
N PRO A 7 -83.13 -7.19 19.40
CA PRO A 7 -81.94 -7.61 18.62
C PRO A 7 -80.53 -7.03 18.96
N ILE A 8 -79.52 -7.80 18.53
CA ILE A 8 -78.28 -7.48 17.76
C ILE A 8 -77.78 -6.02 17.69
N ARG A 9 -76.49 -5.80 18.02
CA ARG A 9 -75.53 -4.81 17.41
C ARG A 9 -74.08 -5.24 17.72
N THR A 10 -73.33 -5.80 16.75
CA THR A 10 -72.14 -5.21 16.03
C THR A 10 -70.98 -4.79 16.95
N ALA A 11 -69.71 -5.23 16.81
CA ALA A 11 -68.87 -5.28 15.61
C ALA A 11 -67.82 -6.43 15.74
N ARG A 12 -67.67 -7.33 14.76
CA ARG A 12 -66.73 -7.27 13.63
C ARG A 12 -65.39 -6.58 13.92
N PHE A 13 -64.38 -7.34 14.32
CA PHE A 13 -63.06 -7.25 13.71
C PHE A 13 -62.58 -8.66 13.41
N ALA A 14 -62.41 -8.93 12.13
CA ALA A 14 -62.07 -10.20 11.54
C ALA A 14 -60.75 -9.98 10.77
N ILE A 15 -59.93 -11.04 10.73
CA ILE A 15 -59.01 -11.38 9.62
C ILE A 15 -57.76 -10.47 9.54
N ALA A 16 -56.57 -10.91 9.15
CA ALA A 16 -55.85 -12.18 9.08
C ALA A 16 -54.48 -11.83 8.44
N ALA A 17 -53.48 -12.68 8.71
CA ALA A 17 -52.51 -13.19 7.73
C ALA A 17 -51.44 -12.28 7.07
N ALA A 18 -50.42 -13.01 6.60
CA ALA A 18 -49.33 -12.67 5.68
C ALA A 18 -48.10 -11.98 6.33
N ALA A 19 -46.99 -12.69 6.60
CA ALA A 19 -46.04 -13.36 5.69
C ALA A 19 -45.08 -12.39 4.96
N LEU A 20 -43.79 -12.70 5.10
CA LEU A 20 -42.66 -12.40 4.20
C LEU A 20 -42.24 -10.95 4.02
N GLY A 21 -40.97 -10.68 4.34
CA GLY A 21 -40.16 -9.71 3.61
C GLY A 21 -39.63 -8.54 4.45
N ALA A 22 -38.39 -8.68 4.94
CA ALA A 22 -37.32 -7.71 4.71
C ALA A 22 -36.05 -8.18 5.43
N LEU A 23 -35.24 -8.99 4.75
CA LEU A 23 -33.79 -8.86 4.97
C LEU A 23 -33.45 -7.44 4.49
N ALA A 24 -33.37 -6.51 5.43
CA ALA A 24 -32.72 -5.23 5.19
C ALA A 24 -31.22 -5.51 5.01
N ALA A 25 -30.87 -5.92 3.80
CA ALA A 25 -29.54 -5.70 3.26
C ALA A 25 -29.33 -4.19 3.26
N CYS A 26 -28.69 -3.68 4.31
CA CYS A 26 -28.18 -2.31 4.35
C CYS A 26 -27.05 -2.21 3.31
N THR A 27 -27.43 -2.02 2.06
CA THR A 27 -26.55 -1.57 0.99
C THR A 27 -26.40 -0.05 1.16
N GLY A 28 -25.52 0.36 2.06
CA GLY A 28 -25.29 1.77 2.38
C GLY A 28 -23.82 2.13 2.17
N ALA A 29 -23.55 2.76 1.03
CA ALA A 29 -22.36 3.56 0.70
C ALA A 29 -21.01 3.06 1.27
N ASN A 30 -20.28 2.33 0.43
CA ASN A 30 -18.84 2.12 0.58
C ASN A 30 -18.11 3.45 0.34
N GLU A 31 -18.15 4.37 1.31
CA GLU A 31 -17.23 5.50 1.37
C GLU A 31 -15.84 4.95 1.65
N ARG A 32 -15.05 4.72 0.60
CA ARG A 32 -13.63 4.36 0.71
C ARG A 32 -12.94 5.38 1.65
N PRO A 33 -12.22 4.95 2.70
CA PRO A 33 -11.69 5.87 3.71
C PRO A 33 -10.78 6.94 3.07
N LYS A 34 -11.15 8.23 3.22
CA LYS A 34 -10.26 9.38 2.93
C LYS A 34 -8.96 9.36 3.74
N ALA A 35 -8.86 8.49 4.76
CA ALA A 35 -7.66 8.26 5.55
C ALA A 35 -6.47 7.73 4.72
N ASP A 36 -6.69 6.97 3.63
CA ASP A 36 -5.61 6.48 2.75
C ASP A 36 -4.94 7.64 1.97
N LEU A 37 -5.71 8.68 1.62
CA LEU A 37 -5.15 9.93 1.07
C LEU A 37 -4.38 10.71 2.13
N ALA A 38 -4.89 10.72 3.38
CA ALA A 38 -4.23 11.39 4.49
C ALA A 38 -2.90 10.72 4.87
N ALA A 39 -2.77 9.39 4.89
CA ALA A 39 -1.48 8.75 5.19
C ALA A 39 -0.38 9.07 4.16
N SER A 40 -0.75 9.34 2.90
CA SER A 40 0.17 9.87 1.88
C SER A 40 0.48 11.38 2.00
N GLN A 41 -0.33 12.12 2.77
CA GLN A 41 -0.29 13.59 2.89
C GLN A 41 0.00 14.10 4.32
N VAL A 42 0.04 13.21 5.31
CA VAL A 42 0.25 13.54 6.72
C VAL A 42 1.71 13.25 7.03
N THR A 43 2.45 14.35 7.21
CA THR A 43 3.90 14.53 7.32
C THR A 43 4.58 14.89 6.00
N THR A 44 5.50 15.86 6.07
CA THR A 44 6.28 16.57 5.06
C THR A 44 7.04 15.65 4.08
N ILE A 45 6.32 14.86 3.28
CA ILE A 45 6.86 13.94 2.29
C ILE A 45 6.26 14.34 0.95
N GLY A 46 7.10 14.76 0.01
CA GLY A 46 6.69 15.27 -1.30
C GLY A 46 6.23 14.18 -2.29
N VAL A 47 6.43 12.92 -1.91
CA VAL A 47 6.19 11.72 -2.72
C VAL A 47 5.24 10.74 -2.02
N ASN A 48 4.88 9.63 -2.68
CA ASN A 48 4.03 8.62 -2.05
C ASN A 48 4.72 7.98 -0.83
N ALA A 49 4.08 8.09 0.35
CA ALA A 49 4.62 7.57 1.61
C ALA A 49 4.88 6.05 1.60
N TYR A 50 4.05 5.27 0.89
CA TYR A 50 4.24 3.82 0.76
C TYR A 50 5.44 3.47 -0.11
N LEU A 51 5.66 4.18 -1.23
CA LEU A 51 6.86 3.99 -2.06
C LEU A 51 8.11 4.38 -1.28
N TRP A 52 8.07 5.51 -0.58
CA TRP A 52 9.18 5.99 0.24
C TRP A 52 9.58 4.97 1.30
N ARG A 53 8.60 4.50 2.08
CA ARG A 53 8.84 3.49 3.12
C ARG A 53 9.34 2.17 2.54
N ALA A 54 8.71 1.67 1.47
CA ALA A 54 9.13 0.42 0.82
C ALA A 54 10.56 0.51 0.24
N ALA A 55 10.92 1.66 -0.34
CA ALA A 55 12.26 1.90 -0.87
C ALA A 55 13.30 1.89 0.26
N LEU A 56 13.06 2.65 1.34
CA LEU A 56 13.95 2.68 2.51
C LEU A 56 14.14 1.29 3.11
N GLU A 57 13.07 0.53 3.31
CA GLU A 57 13.16 -0.85 3.81
C GLU A 57 14.01 -1.74 2.89
N THR A 58 13.88 -1.57 1.57
CA THR A 58 14.59 -2.40 0.59
C THR A 58 16.09 -2.10 0.56
N VAL A 59 16.49 -0.84 0.73
CA VAL A 59 17.92 -0.44 0.71
C VAL A 59 18.56 -0.36 2.10
N SER A 60 17.81 -0.70 3.15
CA SER A 60 18.27 -0.63 4.56
C SER A 60 19.42 -1.57 4.93
N PHE A 61 19.89 -2.41 4.00
CA PHE A 61 21.08 -3.24 4.19
C PHE A 61 22.38 -2.43 4.12
N ALA A 62 22.34 -1.22 3.54
CA ALA A 62 23.49 -0.34 3.37
C ALA A 62 23.30 0.98 4.14
N PRO A 63 24.37 1.64 4.60
CA PRO A 63 24.30 3.00 5.13
C PRO A 63 23.72 3.96 4.09
N LEU A 64 22.92 4.94 4.52
CA LEU A 64 22.40 5.97 3.64
C LEU A 64 23.39 7.14 3.56
N LEU A 65 23.80 7.48 2.34
CA LEU A 65 24.58 8.68 2.05
C LEU A 65 23.67 9.92 1.94
N GLN A 66 22.48 9.75 1.37
CA GLN A 66 21.48 10.81 1.21
C GLN A 66 20.06 10.22 1.27
N SER A 67 19.16 10.94 1.94
CA SER A 67 17.72 10.65 1.91
C SER A 67 16.93 11.96 1.85
N ASP A 68 16.28 12.23 0.72
CA ASP A 68 15.39 13.37 0.52
C ASP A 68 13.95 12.88 0.26
N SER A 69 13.11 12.98 1.30
CA SER A 69 11.70 12.57 1.25
C SER A 69 10.81 13.55 0.46
N ASN A 70 11.29 14.76 0.18
CA ASN A 70 10.56 15.73 -0.64
C ASN A 70 10.82 15.50 -2.13
N GLY A 71 12.09 15.31 -2.49
CA GLY A 71 12.51 15.00 -3.86
C GLY A 71 12.36 13.53 -4.26
N GLY A 72 12.14 12.63 -3.30
CA GLY A 72 11.98 11.19 -3.57
C GLY A 72 13.28 10.48 -3.91
N VAL A 73 14.42 10.97 -3.44
CA VAL A 73 15.74 10.41 -3.77
C VAL A 73 16.38 9.79 -2.54
N ILE A 74 16.83 8.54 -2.67
CA ILE A 74 17.59 7.81 -1.66
C ILE A 74 18.90 7.36 -2.31
N VAL A 75 20.03 7.65 -1.66
CA VAL A 75 21.36 7.23 -2.11
C VAL A 75 22.03 6.50 -0.96
N THR A 76 22.48 5.28 -1.20
CA THR A 76 23.29 4.54 -0.23
C THR A 76 24.76 4.95 -0.35
N ASP A 77 25.53 4.70 0.71
CA ASP A 77 26.97 4.59 0.60
C ASP A 77 27.36 3.27 -0.09
N TRP A 78 28.65 3.10 -0.38
CA TRP A 78 29.20 1.83 -0.81
C TRP A 78 29.06 0.78 0.29
N TYR A 79 28.43 -0.33 -0.05
CA TYR A 79 28.23 -1.46 0.83
C TYR A 79 28.97 -2.70 0.30
N THR A 80 29.73 -3.34 1.17
CA THR A 80 30.41 -4.61 0.90
C THR A 80 29.70 -5.71 1.67
N ASN A 81 29.28 -6.76 0.96
CA ASN A 81 28.65 -7.91 1.58
C ASN A 81 29.72 -8.73 2.31
N PRO A 82 29.57 -9.05 3.61
CA PRO A 82 30.54 -9.89 4.33
C PRO A 82 30.77 -11.28 3.70
N ARG A 83 29.80 -11.79 2.92
CA ARG A 83 29.92 -13.06 2.17
C ARG A 83 30.72 -12.93 0.88
N ASP A 84 30.84 -11.72 0.33
CA ASP A 84 31.65 -11.42 -0.86
C ASP A 84 32.40 -10.10 -0.64
N PRO A 85 33.52 -10.12 0.11
CA PRO A 85 34.26 -8.92 0.46
C PRO A 85 34.97 -8.26 -0.73
N ASN A 86 35.03 -8.95 -1.88
CA ASN A 86 35.68 -8.45 -3.08
C ASN A 86 34.72 -7.65 -3.97
N GLU A 87 33.48 -7.44 -3.54
CA GLU A 87 32.50 -6.63 -4.23
C GLU A 87 31.98 -5.51 -3.31
N ARG A 88 31.75 -4.34 -3.90
CA ARG A 88 30.97 -3.28 -3.28
C ARG A 88 29.90 -2.79 -4.22
N VAL A 89 28.77 -2.42 -3.65
CA VAL A 89 27.62 -1.89 -4.38
C VAL A 89 27.14 -0.59 -3.76
N LYS A 90 26.70 0.32 -4.63
CA LYS A 90 26.01 1.55 -4.26
C LYS A 90 24.69 1.58 -5.00
N MET A 91 23.63 2.01 -4.33
CA MET A 91 22.31 2.12 -4.92
C MET A 91 21.79 3.55 -4.83
N THR A 92 21.10 3.97 -5.88
CA THR A 92 20.31 5.19 -5.93
C THR A 92 18.89 4.80 -6.30
N VAL A 93 17.94 5.19 -5.48
CA VAL A 93 16.50 5.00 -5.73
C VAL A 93 15.86 6.36 -5.94
N SER A 94 15.04 6.49 -6.98
CA SER A 94 14.28 7.69 -7.28
C SER A 94 12.81 7.36 -7.41
N ILE A 95 11.98 8.07 -6.66
CA ILE A 95 10.52 7.96 -6.72
C ILE A 95 10.05 9.03 -7.69
N LEU A 96 9.51 8.56 -8.80
CA LEU A 96 9.14 9.40 -9.94
C LEU A 96 7.68 9.84 -9.86
N ASP A 97 6.87 9.17 -9.04
CA ASP A 97 5.44 9.45 -8.95
C ASP A 97 4.79 9.20 -7.60
N ARG A 98 3.58 9.72 -7.47
CA ARG A 98 2.70 9.55 -6.32
C ARG A 98 1.76 8.35 -6.46
N ASP A 99 1.55 7.83 -7.67
CA ASP A 99 0.71 6.65 -7.88
C ASP A 99 1.53 5.34 -7.84
N LEU A 100 0.92 4.24 -7.38
CA LEU A 100 1.56 2.92 -7.26
C LEU A 100 1.62 2.14 -8.60
N ARG A 101 2.10 2.79 -9.66
CA ARG A 101 2.27 2.21 -10.99
C ARG A 101 3.65 1.57 -11.20
N ALA A 102 3.83 0.86 -12.31
CA ALA A 102 5.04 0.08 -12.58
C ALA A 102 6.31 0.91 -12.80
N ASP A 103 6.17 2.16 -13.21
CA ASP A 103 7.24 3.12 -13.49
C ASP A 103 7.36 4.22 -12.42
N ALA A 104 6.68 4.05 -11.28
CA ALA A 104 6.68 5.03 -10.19
C ALA A 104 8.02 5.11 -9.43
N VAL A 105 8.88 4.12 -9.60
CA VAL A 105 10.20 4.02 -8.97
C VAL A 105 11.22 3.64 -10.03
N ARG A 106 12.43 4.19 -9.88
CA ARG A 106 13.59 3.80 -10.65
C ARG A 106 14.76 3.52 -9.72
N VAL A 107 15.49 2.45 -10.00
CA VAL A 107 16.70 2.07 -9.28
C VAL A 107 17.90 2.16 -10.21
N ALA A 108 18.97 2.75 -9.73
CA ALA A 108 20.28 2.69 -10.35
C ALA A 108 21.24 2.04 -9.36
N ALA A 109 22.05 1.11 -9.84
CA ALA A 109 23.06 0.43 -9.05
C ALA A 109 24.42 0.57 -9.71
N SER A 110 25.43 0.85 -8.90
CA SER A 110 26.83 0.83 -9.28
C SER A 110 27.52 -0.30 -8.53
N ARG A 111 28.34 -1.08 -9.23
CA ARG A 111 29.08 -2.21 -8.67
C ARG A 111 30.55 -2.05 -9.01
N GLU A 112 31.38 -2.33 -8.03
CA GLU A 112 32.83 -2.38 -8.19
C GLU A 112 33.38 -3.67 -7.57
N VAL A 113 34.43 -4.18 -8.18
CA VAL A 113 35.14 -5.37 -7.73
C VAL A 113 36.58 -5.03 -7.38
N ALA A 114 37.10 -5.65 -6.33
CA ALA A 114 38.49 -5.53 -5.94
C ALA A 114 39.36 -6.35 -6.89
N GLN A 115 40.25 -5.69 -7.63
CA GLN A 115 41.23 -6.29 -8.53
C GLN A 115 42.61 -5.71 -8.22
N GLY A 116 43.52 -6.54 -7.72
CA GLY A 116 44.89 -6.10 -7.39
C GLY A 116 44.97 -4.99 -6.33
N GLY A 117 44.00 -4.96 -5.39
CA GLY A 117 43.93 -3.92 -4.36
C GLY A 117 43.28 -2.61 -4.81
N LEU A 118 42.80 -2.53 -6.05
CA LEU A 118 42.07 -1.39 -6.59
C LEU A 118 40.60 -1.77 -6.84
N TRP A 119 39.70 -0.80 -6.69
CA TRP A 119 38.29 -0.98 -7.03
C TRP A 119 38.06 -0.63 -8.49
N VAL A 120 37.50 -1.58 -9.25
CA VAL A 120 37.25 -1.44 -10.69
C VAL A 120 35.76 -1.60 -10.95
N ALA A 121 35.18 -0.70 -11.75
CA ALA A 121 33.77 -0.75 -12.14
C ALA A 121 33.44 -2.06 -12.84
N ALA A 122 32.32 -2.67 -12.45
CA ALA A 122 31.82 -3.89 -13.03
C ALA A 122 30.33 -3.74 -13.37
N PRO A 123 29.85 -4.42 -14.41
CA PRO A 123 28.46 -4.29 -14.83
C PRO A 123 27.52 -4.85 -13.77
N VAL A 124 26.41 -4.14 -13.53
CA VAL A 124 25.26 -4.66 -12.80
C VAL A 124 24.29 -5.28 -13.80
N GLN A 125 23.80 -6.47 -13.50
CA GLN A 125 22.82 -7.13 -14.35
C GLN A 125 21.49 -6.36 -14.31
N ALA A 126 20.91 -6.05 -15.48
CA ALA A 126 19.65 -5.34 -15.58
C ALA A 126 18.51 -6.05 -14.82
N ALA A 127 18.51 -7.40 -14.82
CA ALA A 127 17.53 -8.21 -14.09
C ALA A 127 17.58 -7.98 -12.57
N THR A 128 18.76 -7.69 -11.99
CA THR A 128 18.90 -7.36 -10.57
C THR A 128 18.23 -6.03 -10.25
N VAL A 129 18.45 -5.02 -11.11
CA VAL A 129 17.84 -3.69 -10.96
C VAL A 129 16.33 -3.78 -11.06
N GLN A 130 15.81 -4.44 -12.09
CA GLN A 130 14.36 -4.67 -12.27
C GLN A 130 13.74 -5.40 -11.09
N ARG A 131 14.41 -6.45 -10.59
CA ARG A 131 13.94 -7.18 -9.40
C ARG A 131 13.83 -6.29 -8.17
N LEU A 132 14.77 -5.36 -7.97
CA LEU A 132 14.70 -4.41 -6.86
C LEU A 132 13.52 -3.45 -7.01
N GLU A 133 13.28 -2.93 -8.22
CA GLU A 133 12.11 -2.10 -8.52
C GLU A 133 10.80 -2.85 -8.23
N ASP A 134 10.68 -4.09 -8.68
CA ASP A 134 9.51 -4.94 -8.44
C ASP A 134 9.29 -5.22 -6.94
N ILE A 135 10.37 -5.46 -6.18
CA ILE A 135 10.30 -5.67 -4.73
C ILE A 135 9.76 -4.41 -4.04
N ILE A 136 10.25 -3.22 -4.40
CA ILE A 136 9.80 -1.95 -3.83
C ILE A 136 8.32 -1.74 -4.13
N LEU A 137 7.90 -1.92 -5.39
CA LEU A 137 6.51 -1.76 -5.80
C LEU A 137 5.57 -2.76 -5.11
N THR A 138 6.01 -4.02 -4.97
CA THR A 138 5.25 -5.06 -4.29
C THR A 138 5.08 -4.74 -2.81
N LYS A 139 6.15 -4.34 -2.12
CA LYS A 139 6.11 -3.90 -0.72
C LYS A 139 5.23 -2.68 -0.53
N ALA A 140 5.31 -1.68 -1.41
CA ALA A 140 4.48 -0.48 -1.31
C ALA A 140 2.98 -0.79 -1.44
N ARG A 141 2.62 -1.68 -2.37
CA ARG A 141 1.23 -2.16 -2.51
C ARG A 141 0.76 -2.92 -1.28
N GLU A 142 1.64 -3.73 -0.69
CA GLU A 142 1.34 -4.45 0.54
C GLU A 142 1.12 -3.49 1.71
N LEU A 143 2.01 -2.51 1.91
CA LEU A 143 1.86 -1.48 2.94
C LEU A 143 0.54 -0.72 2.79
N ARG A 144 0.15 -0.38 1.56
CA ARG A 144 -1.14 0.25 1.29
C ARG A 144 -2.32 -0.66 1.66
N ARG A 145 -2.27 -1.96 1.29
CA ARG A 145 -3.33 -2.91 1.66
C ARG A 145 -3.47 -3.03 3.18
N GLN A 146 -2.36 -3.12 3.91
CA GLN A 146 -2.35 -3.19 5.37
C GLN A 146 -2.96 -1.94 6.00
N ALA A 147 -2.66 -0.76 5.47
CA ALA A 147 -3.21 0.51 5.96
C ALA A 147 -4.72 0.67 5.72
N ILE A 148 -5.27 0.02 4.69
CA ILE A 148 -6.73 0.04 4.40
C ILE A 148 -7.48 -1.01 5.20
N ALA A 149 -6.82 -2.14 5.52
CA ALA A 149 -7.45 -3.27 6.20
C ALA A 149 -7.48 -3.13 7.73
N GLY A 150 -6.64 -2.26 8.31
CA GLY A 150 -6.63 -1.90 9.73
C GLY A 150 -7.51 -0.71 10.04
#